data_AF-A0A6H1ZYA9-F1
#
_entry.id   AF-A0A6H1ZYA9-F1
#
_cell.length_a   1.000
_cell.length_b   1.000
_cell.length_c   1.000
_cell.angle_alpha   90.00
_cell.angle_beta   90.00
_cell.angle_gamma   90.00
#
_symmetry.space_group_name_H-M   'P 1'
#
loop_
_entity.id
_entity.type
_entity.pdbx_description
1 polymer ?
#
loop_
_entity_poly.entity_id
_entity_poly.type
_entity_poly.pdbx_seq_one_letter_code
_entity_poly.pdbx_strand_id
1 'polypeptide(L)'
;MKERWKEHLYAAFNENNSKRNIKFFNALKKYGAKDWAHEILMTCGSIEKAKQFEIKFIQQYNTYRRGYNSTIGGDGSYCKKHKVSKETRKKISIANSGENNGMFGTNGSKSPKFGRHLSDETKLKISKAQKGKVHSLETIEKMKVSHAYRAISVLYKNVLYPSLSEAVRKTGRNFRTLRKLVTQQT
;
A
#
# COMPACT_ATOMS: atom_id res chain seq x y z
N MET A 1 35.59 -6.53 -4.49
CA MET A 1 35.71 -7.10 -3.12
C MET A 1 36.63 -6.28 -2.22
N LYS A 2 37.86 -5.96 -2.62
CA LYS A 2 38.73 -5.01 -1.88
C LYS A 2 38.03 -3.68 -1.57
N GLU A 3 37.32 -3.12 -2.54
CA GLU A 3 36.53 -1.89 -2.36
C GLU A 3 35.38 -2.04 -1.35
N ARG A 4 34.66 -3.17 -1.40
CA ARG A 4 33.58 -3.46 -0.44
C ARG A 4 34.09 -3.57 1.00
N TRP A 5 35.28 -4.12 1.20
CA TRP A 5 35.93 -4.15 2.51
C TRP A 5 36.24 -2.73 3.02
N LYS A 6 36.81 -1.87 2.17
CA LYS A 6 37.06 -0.46 2.51
C LYS A 6 35.77 0.28 2.86
N GLU A 7 34.67 0.05 2.13
CA GLU A 7 33.36 0.61 2.45
C GLU A 7 32.90 0.22 3.85
N HIS A 8 33.09 -1.05 4.25
CA HIS A 8 32.74 -1.52 5.59
C HIS A 8 33.56 -0.83 6.68
N LEU A 9 34.86 -0.65 6.46
CA LEU A 9 35.73 0.07 7.40
C LEU A 9 35.30 1.53 7.51
N TYR A 10 35.14 2.23 6.39
CA TYR A 10 34.69 3.62 6.37
C TYR A 10 33.34 3.78 7.10
N ALA A 11 32.37 2.92 6.78
CA ALA A 11 31.04 2.98 7.38
C ALA A 11 31.04 2.67 8.89
N ALA A 12 31.95 1.83 9.38
CA ALA A 12 32.05 1.47 10.79
C ALA A 12 32.62 2.60 11.65
N PHE A 13 33.61 3.35 11.12
CA PHE A 13 34.32 4.41 11.84
C PHE A 13 33.79 5.83 11.55
N ASN A 14 32.85 6.00 10.61
CA ASN A 14 32.18 7.27 10.39
C ASN A 14 31.15 7.56 11.48
N GLU A 15 31.39 8.60 12.28
CA GLU A 15 30.53 9.00 13.40
C GLU A 15 29.14 9.48 12.95
N ASN A 16 29.05 10.07 11.76
CA ASN A 16 27.80 10.57 11.18
C ASN A 16 26.93 9.45 10.58
N ASN A 17 27.39 8.20 10.60
CA ASN A 17 26.63 7.08 10.07
C ASN A 17 25.61 6.56 11.11
N SER A 18 24.32 6.77 10.83
CA SER A 18 23.22 6.27 11.66
C SER A 18 23.20 4.74 11.82
N LYS A 19 23.86 4.00 10.92
CA LYS A 19 23.98 2.53 10.95
C LYS A 19 25.30 2.03 11.56
N ARG A 20 26.09 2.88 12.24
CA ARG A 20 27.38 2.51 12.84
C ARG A 20 27.30 1.45 13.96
N ASN A 21 26.10 1.22 14.50
CA ASN A 21 25.83 0.34 15.66
C ASN A 21 25.26 -1.03 15.29
N ILE A 22 25.66 -1.61 14.15
CA ILE A 22 25.31 -2.99 13.80
C ILE A 22 26.33 -3.99 14.35
N LYS A 23 25.92 -5.26 14.54
CA LYS A 23 26.76 -6.34 15.11
C LYS A 23 28.15 -6.38 14.49
N PHE A 24 28.21 -6.36 13.15
CA PHE A 24 29.46 -6.44 12.40
C PHE A 24 30.39 -5.26 12.65
N PHE A 25 29.88 -4.02 12.63
CA PHE A 25 30.71 -2.82 12.84
C PHE A 25 31.18 -2.70 14.28
N ASN A 26 30.37 -3.11 15.25
CA ASN A 26 30.81 -3.17 16.64
C ASN A 26 31.94 -4.17 16.84
N ALA A 27 31.89 -5.31 16.16
CA ALA A 27 32.96 -6.30 16.19
C ALA A 27 34.24 -5.78 15.51
N LEU A 28 34.12 -5.11 14.36
CA LEU A 28 35.26 -4.45 13.70
C LEU A 28 35.94 -3.40 14.59
N LYS A 29 35.15 -2.58 15.32
CA LYS A 29 35.68 -1.60 16.27
C LYS A 29 36.37 -2.26 17.47
N LYS A 30 35.86 -3.41 17.94
CA LYS A 30 36.37 -4.11 19.12
C LYS A 30 37.67 -4.87 18.84
N TYR A 31 37.75 -5.58 17.73
CA TYR A 31 38.89 -6.45 17.40
C TYR A 31 39.85 -5.82 16.39
N GLY A 32 39.46 -4.72 15.72
CA GLY A 32 40.28 -4.08 14.70
C GLY A 32 40.27 -4.83 13.37
N ALA A 33 40.62 -4.15 12.27
CA ALA A 33 40.52 -4.73 10.92
C ALA A 33 41.57 -5.80 10.60
N LYS A 34 42.68 -5.85 11.36
CA LYS A 34 43.80 -6.76 11.12
C LYS A 34 43.48 -8.21 11.51
N ASP A 35 42.58 -8.40 12.47
CA ASP A 35 42.19 -9.72 12.98
C ASP A 35 41.13 -10.41 12.10
N TRP A 36 40.76 -9.80 10.98
CA TRP A 36 39.70 -10.29 10.10
C TRP A 36 40.26 -10.77 8.76
N ALA A 37 39.91 -12.00 8.41
CA ALA A 37 40.06 -12.52 7.05
C ALA A 37 38.73 -12.36 6.29
N HIS A 38 38.81 -12.04 5.00
CA HIS A 38 37.65 -12.01 4.11
C HIS A 38 37.99 -12.71 2.80
N GLU A 39 37.09 -13.60 2.37
CA GLU A 39 37.25 -14.40 1.17
C GLU A 39 35.98 -14.35 0.31
N ILE A 40 36.13 -14.69 -0.97
CA ILE A 40 35.01 -14.76 -1.91
C ILE A 40 34.46 -16.18 -1.87
N LEU A 41 33.27 -16.36 -1.28
CA LEU A 41 32.61 -17.66 -1.25
C LEU A 41 32.12 -18.11 -2.63
N MET A 42 31.63 -17.18 -3.45
CA MET A 42 31.14 -17.47 -4.80
C MET A 42 31.02 -16.21 -5.65
N THR A 43 31.40 -16.32 -6.92
CA THR A 43 31.14 -15.32 -7.96
C THR A 43 29.86 -15.67 -8.73
N CYS A 44 29.06 -14.66 -9.05
CA CYS A 44 27.83 -14.86 -9.81
C CYS A 44 27.68 -13.75 -10.85
N GLY A 45 27.07 -14.08 -12.00
CA GLY A 45 26.87 -13.15 -13.11
C GLY A 45 25.62 -12.26 -12.99
N SER A 46 24.84 -12.37 -11.91
CA SER A 46 23.65 -11.54 -11.68
C SER A 46 23.48 -11.22 -10.20
N ILE A 47 23.06 -9.99 -9.92
CA ILE A 47 22.73 -9.48 -8.58
C ILE A 47 21.64 -10.33 -7.92
N GLU A 48 20.69 -10.84 -8.69
CA GLU A 48 19.59 -11.68 -8.16
C GLU A 48 20.11 -13.01 -7.63
N LYS A 49 21.03 -13.64 -8.39
CA LYS A 49 21.72 -14.85 -7.95
C LYS A 49 22.59 -14.54 -6.72
N ALA A 50 23.28 -13.41 -6.69
CA ALA A 50 24.06 -12.97 -5.52
C ALA A 50 23.19 -12.91 -4.25
N LYS A 51 22.00 -12.29 -4.36
CA LYS A 51 21.03 -12.20 -3.25
C LYS A 51 20.51 -13.55 -2.80
N GLN A 52 20.24 -14.47 -3.73
CA GLN A 52 19.81 -15.83 -3.39
C GLN A 52 20.90 -16.61 -2.65
N PHE A 53 22.15 -16.47 -3.09
CA PHE A 53 23.28 -17.11 -2.42
C PHE A 53 23.60 -16.47 -1.07
N GLU A 54 23.44 -15.16 -0.93
CA GLU A 54 23.52 -14.48 0.38
C GLU A 54 22.56 -15.13 1.39
N ILE A 55 21.28 -15.31 1.02
CA ILE A 55 20.29 -15.98 1.87
C ILE A 55 20.75 -17.40 2.22
N LYS A 56 21.19 -18.18 1.22
CA LYS A 56 21.65 -19.56 1.41
C LYS A 56 22.83 -19.65 2.37
N PHE A 57 23.84 -18.80 2.21
CA PHE A 57 25.03 -18.81 3.06
C PHE A 57 24.73 -18.35 4.49
N ILE A 58 23.91 -17.31 4.66
CA ILE A 58 23.49 -16.86 6.00
C ILE A 58 22.78 -17.98 6.75
N GLN A 59 21.94 -18.74 6.05
CA GLN A 59 21.23 -19.88 6.62
C GLN A 59 22.17 -21.05 6.91
N GLN A 60 22.99 -21.45 5.93
CA GLN A 60 23.92 -22.58 6.04
C GLN A 60 24.92 -22.41 7.18
N TYR A 61 25.49 -21.22 7.34
CA TYR A 61 26.46 -20.92 8.39
C TYR A 61 25.82 -20.31 9.65
N ASN A 62 24.50 -20.18 9.69
CA ASN A 62 23.73 -19.60 10.80
C ASN A 62 24.26 -18.23 11.27
N THR A 63 24.75 -17.39 10.35
CA THR A 63 25.45 -16.14 10.68
C THR A 63 24.51 -15.03 11.18
N TYR A 64 23.19 -15.20 11.04
CA TYR A 64 22.20 -14.29 11.62
C TYR A 64 22.10 -14.42 13.14
N ARG A 65 22.04 -15.67 13.64
CA ARG A 65 21.92 -15.95 15.09
C ARG A 65 23.28 -16.02 15.77
N ARG A 66 24.25 -16.71 15.14
CA ARG A 66 25.58 -16.99 15.70
C ARG A 66 26.71 -16.20 15.05
N GLY A 67 26.39 -15.18 14.27
CA GLY A 67 27.39 -14.35 13.59
C GLY A 67 27.01 -12.88 13.56
N TYR A 68 27.58 -12.18 12.58
CA TYR A 68 27.51 -10.73 12.47
C TYR A 68 26.42 -10.21 11.51
N ASN A 69 25.74 -11.09 10.79
CA ASN A 69 24.64 -10.69 9.92
C ASN A 69 23.47 -10.19 10.76
N SER A 70 22.96 -9.00 10.42
CA SER A 70 21.81 -8.38 11.09
C SER A 70 20.49 -8.60 10.33
N THR A 71 20.54 -9.24 9.16
CA THR A 71 19.39 -9.63 8.36
C THR A 71 19.58 -11.06 7.85
N ILE A 72 18.49 -11.69 7.41
CA ILE A 72 18.52 -12.99 6.71
C ILE A 72 18.88 -12.88 5.21
N GLY A 73 19.31 -11.70 4.75
CA GLY A 73 19.69 -11.43 3.35
C GLY A 73 18.52 -11.09 2.42
N GLY A 74 18.86 -10.77 1.17
CA GLY A 74 17.89 -10.70 0.06
C GLY A 74 17.06 -9.41 -0.05
N ASP A 75 17.67 -8.25 0.20
CA ASP A 75 17.10 -6.90 0.35
C ASP A 75 16.49 -6.64 1.72
N GLY A 76 17.21 -5.87 2.54
CA GLY A 76 16.94 -5.48 3.93
C GLY A 76 15.66 -4.69 4.21
N SER A 77 14.53 -5.12 3.67
CA SER A 77 13.20 -4.70 4.11
C SER A 77 12.58 -5.83 4.93
N TYR A 78 12.81 -5.77 6.25
CA TYR A 78 12.07 -6.54 7.26
C TYR A 78 10.54 -6.44 7.04
N CYS A 79 10.08 -5.38 6.36
CA CYS A 79 8.67 -5.03 6.25
C CYS A 79 7.91 -5.66 5.06
N LYS A 80 8.57 -6.11 3.98
CA LYS A 80 7.85 -6.53 2.75
C LYS A 80 7.51 -8.03 2.69
N LYS A 81 8.23 -8.90 3.42
CA LYS A 81 8.05 -10.35 3.36
C LYS A 81 7.17 -10.95 4.45
N HIS A 82 6.84 -10.21 5.51
CA HIS A 82 5.84 -10.68 6.47
C HIS A 82 4.45 -10.54 5.87
N LYS A 83 4.00 -11.58 5.13
CA LYS A 83 2.57 -11.78 4.87
C LYS A 83 1.88 -11.84 6.23
N VAL A 84 1.25 -10.75 6.62
CA VAL A 84 0.46 -10.66 7.85
C VAL A 84 -0.55 -11.81 7.83
N SER A 85 -0.58 -12.64 8.88
CA SER A 85 -1.50 -13.77 8.99
C SER A 85 -2.95 -13.27 8.89
N LYS A 86 -3.88 -14.15 8.49
CA LYS A 86 -5.31 -13.79 8.44
C LYS A 86 -5.79 -13.29 9.81
N GLU A 87 -5.31 -13.89 10.89
CA GLU A 87 -5.62 -13.49 12.26
C GLU A 87 -5.10 -12.10 12.61
N THR A 88 -3.83 -11.80 12.32
CA THR A 88 -3.27 -10.48 12.59
C THR A 88 -3.94 -9.41 11.73
N ARG A 89 -4.29 -9.73 10.47
CA ARG A 89 -5.10 -8.85 9.62
C ARG A 89 -6.48 -8.58 10.23
N LYS A 90 -7.13 -9.61 10.78
CA LYS A 90 -8.42 -9.47 11.47
C LYS A 90 -8.28 -8.58 12.71
N LYS A 91 -7.23 -8.77 13.53
CA LYS A 91 -6.97 -7.92 14.71
C LYS A 91 -6.78 -6.45 14.33
N ILE A 92 -5.97 -6.18 13.29
CA ILE A 92 -5.78 -4.82 12.76
C ILE A 92 -7.11 -4.23 12.26
N SER A 93 -7.90 -5.02 11.54
CA SER A 93 -9.22 -4.60 11.05
C SER A 93 -10.14 -4.22 12.19
N ILE A 94 -10.20 -5.03 13.26
CA ILE A 94 -11.04 -4.77 14.44
C ILE A 94 -10.60 -3.48 15.14
N ALA A 95 -9.28 -3.32 15.37
CA ALA A 95 -8.73 -2.14 16.02
C ALA A 95 -9.03 -0.85 15.23
N ASN A 96 -9.07 -0.92 13.90
CA ASN A 96 -9.30 0.24 13.04
C ASN A 96 -10.77 0.48 12.69
N SER A 97 -11.70 -0.33 13.20
CA SER A 97 -13.14 -0.26 12.86
C SER A 97 -13.99 0.01 14.08
N GLY A 98 -15.16 0.61 13.84
CA GLY A 98 -16.13 0.90 14.90
C GLY A 98 -15.51 1.75 16.01
N GLU A 99 -16.00 1.56 17.24
CA GLU A 99 -15.60 2.30 18.44
C GLU A 99 -14.11 2.20 18.80
N ASN A 100 -13.41 1.18 18.30
CA ASN A 100 -11.97 1.02 18.53
C ASN A 100 -11.14 2.05 17.77
N ASN A 101 -11.69 2.61 16.69
CA ASN A 101 -11.00 3.64 15.92
C ASN A 101 -11.06 4.96 16.70
N GLY A 102 -9.91 5.60 16.96
CA GLY A 102 -9.86 6.88 17.66
C GLY A 102 -10.63 8.03 16.99
N MET A 103 -10.98 7.88 15.71
CA MET A 103 -11.83 8.81 14.96
C MET A 103 -13.29 8.32 14.86
N PHE A 104 -13.68 7.32 15.65
CA PHE A 104 -15.07 6.88 15.69
C PHE A 104 -15.97 7.98 16.22
N GLY A 105 -17.11 8.20 15.54
CA GLY A 105 -18.05 9.25 15.90
C GLY A 105 -17.62 10.68 15.53
N THR A 106 -16.41 10.89 14.99
CA THR A 106 -16.00 12.21 14.45
C THR A 106 -16.51 12.38 13.01
N ASN A 107 -17.82 12.53 12.86
CA ASN A 107 -18.48 12.76 11.57
C ASN A 107 -19.31 14.05 11.60
N GLY A 108 -19.71 14.52 10.42
CA GLY A 108 -20.51 15.74 10.29
C GLY A 108 -19.90 16.92 11.07
N SER A 109 -20.70 17.52 11.94
CA SER A 109 -20.32 18.67 12.78
C SER A 109 -19.18 18.42 13.77
N LYS A 110 -18.93 17.16 14.14
CA LYS A 110 -17.86 16.77 15.06
C LYS A 110 -16.50 16.63 14.38
N SER A 111 -16.45 16.67 13.05
CA SER A 111 -15.19 16.64 12.32
C SER A 111 -14.43 17.96 12.54
N PRO A 112 -13.12 17.94 12.84
CA PRO A 112 -12.30 19.16 12.96
C PRO A 112 -12.30 20.04 11.71
N LYS A 113 -12.68 19.46 10.57
CA LYS A 113 -12.75 20.14 9.27
C LYS A 113 -14.19 20.51 8.87
N PHE A 114 -15.17 20.31 9.73
CA PHE A 114 -16.55 20.69 9.43
C PHE A 114 -16.66 22.20 9.21
N GLY A 115 -17.46 22.60 8.22
CA GLY A 115 -17.64 24.01 7.84
C GLY A 115 -16.43 24.66 7.14
N ARG A 116 -15.30 23.96 6.98
CA ARG A 116 -14.14 24.51 6.25
C ARG A 116 -14.29 24.29 4.75
N HIS A 117 -14.11 25.35 3.98
CA HIS A 117 -14.04 25.29 2.52
C HIS A 117 -12.58 25.30 2.04
N LEU A 118 -12.29 24.53 0.99
CA LEU A 118 -10.98 24.55 0.33
C LEU A 118 -10.79 25.88 -0.42
N SER A 119 -9.56 26.42 -0.40
CA SER A 119 -9.19 27.56 -1.24
C SER A 119 -9.25 27.19 -2.72
N ASP A 120 -9.46 28.18 -3.58
CA ASP A 120 -9.56 27.94 -5.02
C ASP A 120 -8.25 27.42 -5.61
N GLU A 121 -7.11 27.86 -5.07
CA GLU A 121 -5.80 27.30 -5.41
C GLU A 121 -5.73 25.78 -5.10
N THR A 122 -6.26 25.36 -3.95
CA THR A 122 -6.27 23.94 -3.55
C THR A 122 -7.21 23.14 -4.44
N LYS A 123 -8.40 23.67 -4.75
CA LYS A 123 -9.34 23.04 -5.69
C LYS A 123 -8.69 22.85 -7.06
N LEU A 124 -7.96 23.86 -7.55
CA LEU A 124 -7.26 23.79 -8.83
C LEU A 124 -6.16 22.73 -8.84
N LYS A 125 -5.37 22.63 -7.76
CA LYS A 125 -4.34 21.57 -7.62
C LYS A 125 -4.96 20.17 -7.66
N ILE A 126 -6.07 19.96 -6.93
CA ILE A 126 -6.79 18.68 -6.93
C ILE A 126 -7.33 18.38 -8.34
N SER A 127 -7.95 19.35 -9.01
CA SER A 127 -8.48 19.18 -10.37
C SER A 127 -7.39 18.78 -11.36
N LYS A 128 -6.24 19.48 -11.36
CA LYS A 128 -5.10 19.15 -12.23
C LYS A 128 -4.57 17.74 -11.96
N ALA A 129 -4.50 17.32 -10.69
CA ALA A 129 -4.01 16.01 -10.30
C ALA A 129 -4.98 14.86 -10.65
N GLN A 130 -6.27 15.13 -10.82
CA GLN A 130 -7.29 14.13 -11.17
C GLN A 130 -7.59 14.07 -12.66
N LYS A 131 -7.32 15.14 -13.41
CA LYS A 131 -7.58 15.19 -14.84
C LYS A 131 -6.82 14.07 -15.57
N GLY A 132 -7.55 13.29 -16.36
CA GLY A 132 -7.01 12.18 -17.15
C GLY A 132 -6.83 10.86 -16.40
N LYS A 133 -7.10 10.79 -15.09
CA LYS A 133 -7.12 9.51 -14.37
C LYS A 133 -8.37 8.73 -14.73
N VAL A 134 -8.18 7.52 -15.26
CA VAL A 134 -9.25 6.58 -15.59
C VAL A 134 -9.26 5.42 -14.59
N HIS A 135 -10.45 4.92 -14.27
CA HIS A 135 -10.59 3.69 -13.48
C HIS A 135 -10.16 2.48 -14.31
N SER A 136 -9.66 1.43 -13.64
CA SER A 136 -9.36 0.17 -14.31
C SER A 136 -10.63 -0.47 -14.86
N LEU A 137 -10.51 -1.28 -15.91
CA LEU A 137 -11.64 -2.02 -16.50
C LEU A 137 -12.37 -2.87 -15.44
N GLU A 138 -11.62 -3.54 -14.56
CA GLU A 138 -12.18 -4.32 -13.45
C GLU A 138 -13.00 -3.45 -12.49
N THR A 139 -12.51 -2.26 -12.17
CA THR A 139 -13.23 -1.32 -11.29
C THR A 139 -14.50 -0.82 -11.96
N ILE A 140 -14.42 -0.47 -13.25
CA ILE A 140 -15.57 -0.05 -14.05
C ILE A 140 -16.64 -1.14 -14.05
N GLU A 141 -16.25 -2.40 -14.21
CA GLU A 141 -17.18 -3.52 -14.23
C GLU A 141 -17.86 -3.73 -12.87
N LYS A 142 -17.10 -3.68 -11.77
CA LYS A 142 -17.68 -3.72 -10.41
C LYS A 142 -18.68 -2.59 -10.16
N MET A 143 -18.37 -1.38 -10.64
CA MET A 143 -19.29 -0.24 -10.56
C MET A 143 -20.57 -0.51 -11.36
N LYS A 144 -20.47 -1.00 -12.60
CA LYS A 144 -21.63 -1.35 -13.43
C LYS A 144 -22.53 -2.36 -12.76
N VAL A 145 -21.96 -3.46 -12.24
CA VAL A 145 -22.72 -4.49 -11.50
C VAL A 145 -23.43 -3.88 -10.29
N SER A 146 -22.75 -3.05 -9.50
CA SER A 146 -23.34 -2.39 -8.34
C SER A 146 -24.48 -1.42 -8.70
N HIS A 147 -24.34 -0.70 -9.82
CA HIS A 147 -25.38 0.18 -10.34
C HIS A 147 -26.56 -0.60 -10.94
N ALA A 148 -26.30 -1.73 -11.59
CA ALA A 148 -27.34 -2.61 -12.11
C ALA A 148 -28.15 -3.26 -10.99
N TYR A 149 -27.52 -3.68 -9.88
CA TYR A 149 -28.24 -4.19 -8.71
C TYR A 149 -29.16 -3.14 -8.06
N ARG A 150 -28.78 -1.86 -8.13
CA ARG A 150 -29.61 -0.73 -7.68
C ARG A 150 -30.61 -0.25 -8.73
N ALA A 151 -30.57 -0.80 -9.94
CA ALA A 151 -31.52 -0.46 -10.98
C ALA A 151 -32.86 -1.11 -10.65
N ILE A 152 -33.75 -0.32 -10.07
CA ILE A 152 -35.14 -0.71 -9.86
C ILE A 152 -35.84 -0.60 -11.22
N SER A 153 -36.49 -1.69 -11.64
CA SER A 153 -37.35 -1.68 -12.81
C SER A 153 -38.50 -0.71 -12.56
N VAL A 154 -38.83 0.11 -13.56
CA VAL A 154 -39.86 1.14 -13.46
C VAL A 154 -40.97 0.88 -14.45
N LEU A 155 -42.21 0.94 -13.98
CA LEU A 155 -43.39 0.94 -14.83
C LEU A 155 -43.71 2.38 -15.23
N TYR A 156 -43.87 2.65 -16.51
CA TYR A 156 -44.31 3.94 -17.01
C TYR A 156 -45.21 3.77 -18.22
N LYS A 157 -46.43 4.32 -18.17
CA LYS A 157 -47.45 4.18 -19.23
C LYS A 157 -47.68 2.71 -19.64
N ASN A 158 -47.77 1.82 -18.66
CA ASN A 158 -47.94 0.36 -18.86
C ASN A 158 -46.78 -0.34 -19.59
N VAL A 159 -45.62 0.30 -19.73
CA VAL A 159 -44.40 -0.33 -20.24
C VAL A 159 -43.41 -0.47 -19.08
N LEU A 160 -42.93 -1.70 -18.85
CA LEU A 160 -41.91 -1.99 -17.85
C LEU A 160 -40.52 -1.72 -18.44
N TYR A 161 -39.74 -0.88 -17.77
CA TYR A 161 -38.35 -0.61 -18.12
C TYR A 161 -37.41 -1.21 -17.09
N PRO A 162 -36.28 -1.83 -17.48
CA PRO A 162 -35.28 -2.38 -16.56
C PRO A 162 -34.65 -1.35 -15.63
N SER A 163 -34.68 -0.07 -15.99
CA SER A 163 -34.22 1.03 -15.11
C SER A 163 -34.86 2.37 -15.47
N LEU A 164 -34.91 3.28 -14.50
CA LEU A 164 -35.34 4.67 -14.76
C LEU A 164 -34.49 5.37 -15.84
N SER A 165 -33.18 5.09 -15.87
CA SER A 165 -32.27 5.64 -16.90
C SER A 165 -32.59 5.13 -18.31
N GLU A 166 -33.09 3.90 -18.43
CA GLU A 166 -33.53 3.34 -19.70
C GLU A 166 -34.88 3.90 -20.13
N ALA A 167 -35.81 4.07 -19.19
CA ALA A 167 -37.07 4.77 -19.45
C ALA A 167 -36.82 6.20 -19.95
N VAL A 168 -35.86 6.93 -19.36
CA VAL A 168 -35.45 8.27 -19.82
C VAL A 168 -34.90 8.24 -21.25
N ARG A 169 -34.00 7.31 -21.57
CA ARG A 169 -33.43 7.17 -22.92
C ARG A 169 -34.49 6.88 -23.98
N LYS A 170 -35.46 6.02 -23.68
CA LYS A 170 -36.51 5.60 -24.62
C LYS A 170 -37.62 6.65 -24.78
N THR A 171 -37.97 7.36 -23.71
CA THR A 171 -39.05 8.35 -23.72
C THR A 171 -38.58 9.77 -24.04
N GLY A 172 -37.27 10.03 -23.99
CA GLY A 172 -36.68 11.36 -24.17
C GLY A 172 -37.04 12.37 -23.07
N ARG A 173 -37.73 11.95 -22.01
CA ARG A 173 -38.17 12.86 -20.93
C ARG A 173 -37.05 13.17 -19.95
N ASN A 174 -37.11 14.37 -19.37
CA ASN A 174 -36.20 14.76 -18.30
C ASN A 174 -36.26 13.78 -17.11
N PHE A 175 -35.09 13.35 -16.65
CA PHE A 175 -34.94 12.35 -15.58
C PHE A 175 -35.71 12.70 -14.29
N ARG A 176 -35.65 13.96 -13.83
CA ARG A 176 -36.34 14.39 -12.60
C ARG A 176 -37.86 14.33 -12.77
N THR A 177 -38.35 14.66 -13.96
CA THR A 177 -39.77 14.63 -14.28
C THR A 177 -40.28 13.20 -14.34
N LEU A 178 -39.57 12.33 -15.06
CA LEU A 178 -39.95 10.92 -15.17
C LEU A 178 -39.91 10.19 -13.83
N ARG A 179 -38.92 10.50 -12.98
CA ARG A 179 -38.83 9.97 -11.62
C ARG A 179 -40.08 10.29 -10.79
N LYS A 180 -40.52 11.55 -10.78
CA LYS A 180 -41.72 11.97 -10.05
C LYS A 180 -42.97 11.23 -10.53
N LEU A 181 -43.14 11.10 -11.85
CA LEU A 181 -44.29 10.43 -12.45
C LEU A 181 -44.37 8.95 -12.08
N VAL A 182 -43.23 8.24 -12.09
CA VAL A 182 -43.17 6.83 -11.72
C VAL A 182 -43.42 6.63 -10.22
N THR A 183 -42.85 7.49 -9.37
CA THR A 183 -43.03 7.40 -7.90
C THR A 183 -44.45 7.76 -7.44
N GLN A 184 -45.21 8.50 -8.24
CA GLN A 184 -46.62 8.82 -7.96
C GLN A 184 -47.60 7.71 -8.40
N GLN A 185 -47.13 6.72 -9.17
CA GLN A 185 -47.94 5.60 -9.67
C GLN A 185 -47.83 4.35 -8.78
N THR A 186 -46.89 4.34 -7.85
CA THR A 186 -46.69 3.32 -6.79
C THR A 186 -47.34 3.78 -5.50
#